data_AF-A0AAJ2LNS5-F1
#
_entry.id   AF-A0AAJ2LNS5-F1
#
_cell.length_a   1.000
_cell.length_b   1.000
_cell.length_c   1.000
_cell.angle_alpha   90.00
_cell.angle_beta   90.00
_cell.angle_gamma   90.00
#
_symmetry.space_group_name_H-M   'P 1'
#
loop_
_entity.id
_entity.type
_entity.pdbx_description
1 polymer ?
#
loop_
_entity_poly.entity_id
_entity_poly.type
_entity_poly.pdbx_seq_one_letter_code
_entity_poly.pdbx_strand_id
1 'polypeptide(L)'
;TRSGDVDPGLHRFLADNLGWSLAKIDDVLTRDSGLLGLSGLSNDMRTLVEAAETGNEHAQLAIDVFCYRLAKSLAAMSCALPTLDGLIFTGGIGENAAIIRQKTV
;
A
#
# COMPACT_ATOMS: atom_id res chain seq x y z
N THR A 1 -5.86 3.78 4.60
CA THR A 1 -5.72 4.77 5.66
C THR A 1 -4.26 5.06 5.98
N ARG A 2 -3.38 4.06 6.12
CA ARG A 2 -1.94 4.28 6.40
C ARG A 2 -1.07 4.35 5.14
N SER A 3 -0.06 5.21 5.12
CA SER A 3 0.87 5.42 3.98
C SER A 3 1.93 4.34 3.79
N GLY A 4 2.37 3.71 4.89
CA GLY A 4 3.62 2.95 4.93
C GLY A 4 4.84 3.88 4.87
N ASP A 5 6.01 3.34 4.50
CA ASP A 5 7.24 4.11 4.31
C ASP A 5 7.03 5.28 3.34
N VAL A 6 7.53 6.44 3.75
CA VAL A 6 7.58 7.69 3.00
C VAL A 6 8.95 8.33 3.24
N ASP A 7 9.34 9.29 2.41
CA ASP A 7 10.55 10.05 2.64
C ASP A 7 10.48 10.78 4.00
N PRO A 8 11.49 10.64 4.88
CA PRO A 8 11.55 11.41 6.13
C PRO A 8 11.40 12.93 5.93
N GLY A 9 11.93 13.47 4.83
CA GLY A 9 11.82 14.88 4.44
C GLY A 9 10.41 15.33 4.05
N LEU A 10 9.48 14.39 3.80
CA LEU A 10 8.09 14.69 3.43
C LEU A 10 7.40 15.59 4.46
N HIS A 11 7.61 15.32 5.75
CA HIS A 11 7.00 16.08 6.84
C HIS A 11 7.36 17.56 6.77
N ARG A 12 8.65 17.84 6.53
CA ARG A 12 9.16 19.20 6.39
C ARG A 12 8.62 19.86 5.13
N PHE A 13 8.62 19.14 4.01
CA PHE A 13 8.10 19.63 2.75
C PHE A 13 6.61 20.03 2.87
N LEU A 14 5.78 19.18 3.48
CA LEU A 14 4.36 19.47 3.67
C LEU A 14 4.13 20.65 4.63
N ALA A 15 4.90 20.74 5.71
CA ALA A 15 4.82 21.86 6.63
C ALA A 15 5.18 23.19 5.94
N ASP A 16 6.27 23.23 5.18
CA ASP A 16 6.76 24.45 4.54
C ASP A 16 5.86 24.90 3.39
N ASN A 17 5.35 23.96 2.58
CA ASN A 17 4.61 24.31 1.36
C ASN A 17 3.10 24.43 1.58
N LEU A 18 2.53 23.68 2.53
CA LEU A 18 1.09 23.66 2.78
C LEU A 18 0.71 24.28 4.13
N GLY A 19 1.68 24.67 4.96
CA GLY A 19 1.44 25.21 6.29
C GLY A 19 0.83 24.19 7.26
N TRP A 20 1.00 22.88 6.99
CA TRP A 20 0.38 21.84 7.81
C TRP A 20 1.13 21.65 9.12
N SER A 21 0.38 21.49 10.21
CA SER A 21 0.95 21.06 11.48
C SER A 21 1.40 19.59 11.41
N LEU A 22 2.36 19.21 12.25
CA LEU A 22 2.79 17.81 12.37
C LEU A 22 1.62 16.88 12.71
N ALA A 23 0.69 17.32 13.56
CA ALA A 23 -0.50 16.54 13.89
C ALA A 23 -1.38 16.27 12.67
N LYS A 24 -1.58 17.28 11.80
CA LYS A 24 -2.32 17.10 10.55
C LYS A 24 -1.61 16.15 9.59
N ILE A 25 -0.29 16.26 9.48
CA ILE A 25 0.51 15.37 8.62
C ILE A 25 0.38 13.93 9.11
N ASP A 26 0.50 13.71 10.42
CA ASP A 26 0.33 12.38 11.04
C ASP A 26 -1.08 11.82 10.80
N ASP A 27 -2.12 12.63 10.98
CA ASP A 27 -3.50 12.21 10.68
C ASP A 27 -3.66 11.79 9.22
N VAL A 28 -3.15 12.56 8.26
CA VAL A 28 -3.23 12.20 6.83
C VAL A 28 -2.46 10.91 6.53
N LEU A 29 -1.25 10.76 7.08
CA LEU A 29 -0.43 9.57 6.87
C LEU A 29 -1.02 8.31 7.52
N THR A 30 -1.82 8.47 8.59
CA THR A 30 -2.39 7.34 9.34
C THR A 30 -3.84 7.01 8.97
N ARG A 31 -4.62 8.00 8.52
CA ARG A 31 -6.06 7.88 8.25
C ARG A 31 -6.44 8.03 6.79
N ASP A 32 -5.75 8.87 6.02
CA ASP A 32 -6.20 9.28 4.68
C ASP A 32 -5.28 8.82 3.53
N SER A 33 -4.34 7.92 3.81
CA SER A 33 -3.31 7.46 2.87
C SER A 33 -3.47 5.99 2.43
N GLY A 34 -2.47 5.48 1.71
CA GLY A 34 -2.41 4.10 1.24
C GLY A 34 -3.47 3.81 0.19
N LEU A 35 -4.10 2.64 0.28
CA LEU A 35 -5.18 2.23 -0.64
C LEU A 35 -6.27 3.29 -0.79
N LEU A 36 -6.70 3.90 0.33
CA LEU A 36 -7.71 4.96 0.32
C LEU A 36 -7.22 6.20 -0.43
N GLY A 37 -6.04 6.72 -0.06
CA GLY A 37 -5.50 7.94 -0.65
C GLY A 37 -5.16 7.79 -2.13
N LEU A 38 -4.71 6.60 -2.56
CA LEU A 38 -4.39 6.32 -3.96
C LEU A 38 -5.63 6.07 -4.82
N SER A 39 -6.60 5.32 -4.30
CA SER A 39 -7.82 5.01 -5.04
C SER A 39 -8.84 6.15 -5.03
N GLY A 40 -8.79 7.02 -4.01
CA GLY A 40 -9.85 7.98 -3.72
C GLY A 40 -11.20 7.34 -3.39
N LEU A 41 -11.25 6.01 -3.20
CA LEU A 41 -12.48 5.23 -3.15
C LEU A 41 -12.65 4.46 -1.84
N SER A 42 -11.71 3.56 -1.53
CA SER A 42 -11.85 2.66 -0.40
C SER A 42 -10.48 2.20 0.13
N ASN A 43 -10.43 1.85 1.42
CA ASN A 43 -9.33 1.10 2.00
C ASN A 43 -9.55 -0.42 1.98
N ASP A 44 -10.70 -0.90 1.52
CA ASP A 44 -11.05 -2.32 1.41
C ASP A 44 -10.57 -2.89 0.07
N MET A 45 -9.76 -3.95 0.13
CA MET A 45 -9.14 -4.54 -1.07
C MET A 45 -10.16 -5.17 -2.01
N ARG A 46 -11.25 -5.76 -1.50
CA ARG A 46 -12.27 -6.38 -2.35
C ARG A 46 -13.01 -5.32 -3.16
N THR A 47 -13.41 -4.21 -2.53
CA THR A 47 -14.00 -3.07 -3.25
C THR A 47 -13.08 -2.54 -4.34
N LEU A 48 -11.77 -2.46 -4.09
CA LEU A 48 -10.84 -1.97 -5.10
C LEU A 48 -10.64 -2.94 -6.27
N VAL A 49 -10.64 -4.25 -6.02
CA VAL A 49 -10.56 -5.25 -7.08
C VAL A 49 -11.79 -5.16 -7.99
N GLU A 50 -13.00 -5.11 -7.41
CA GLU A 50 -14.25 -4.94 -8.18
C GLU A 50 -14.25 -3.64 -8.99
N ALA A 51 -13.79 -2.53 -8.39
CA ALA A 51 -13.66 -1.26 -9.08
C ALA A 51 -12.63 -1.31 -10.23
N ALA A 52 -11.49 -1.96 -10.02
CA ALA A 52 -10.47 -2.11 -11.05
C ALA A 52 -10.96 -2.98 -12.23
N GLU A 53 -11.69 -4.05 -11.96
CA GLU A 53 -12.31 -4.92 -12.98
C GLU A 53 -13.34 -4.16 -13.83
N THR A 54 -13.99 -3.15 -13.26
CA THR A 54 -14.92 -2.27 -13.96
C THR A 54 -14.24 -1.06 -14.63
N GLY A 55 -12.90 -1.02 -14.65
CA GLY A 55 -12.11 -0.02 -15.37
C GLY A 55 -11.68 1.19 -14.56
N ASN A 56 -11.79 1.16 -13.22
CA ASN A 56 -11.30 2.26 -12.38
C ASN A 56 -9.77 2.26 -12.29
N GLU A 57 -9.14 3.19 -13.00
CA GLU A 57 -7.67 3.33 -13.07
C GLU A 57 -7.03 3.66 -11.71
N HIS A 58 -7.69 4.43 -10.85
CA HIS A 58 -7.17 4.77 -9.52
C HIS A 58 -7.20 3.56 -8.57
N ALA A 59 -8.24 2.72 -8.65
CA ALA A 59 -8.29 1.46 -7.93
C ALA A 59 -7.20 0.50 -8.41
N GLN A 60 -7.00 0.40 -9.73
CA GLN A 60 -5.93 -0.38 -10.33
C GLN A 60 -4.54 0.09 -9.84
N LEU A 61 -4.30 1.41 -9.87
CA LEU A 61 -3.05 2.00 -9.38
C LEU A 61 -2.81 1.69 -7.90
N ALA A 62 -3.85 1.82 -7.05
CA ALA A 62 -3.73 1.52 -5.63
C ALA A 62 -3.33 0.06 -5.37
N ILE A 63 -3.92 -0.88 -6.13
CA ILE A 63 -3.58 -2.30 -6.07
C ILE A 63 -2.15 -2.54 -6.53
N ASP A 64 -1.74 -1.97 -7.66
CA ASP A 64 -0.41 -2.21 -8.23
C ASP A 64 0.70 -1.65 -7.32
N VAL A 65 0.51 -0.46 -6.74
CA VAL A 65 1.43 0.09 -5.73
C VAL A 65 1.50 -0.81 -4.50
N PHE A 66 0.36 -1.33 -4.03
CA PHE A 66 0.33 -2.26 -2.90
C PHE A 66 1.14 -3.54 -3.19
N CYS A 67 0.88 -4.20 -4.32
CA CYS A 67 1.58 -5.42 -4.73
C CYS A 67 3.08 -5.19 -4.92
N TYR A 68 3.46 -4.09 -5.57
CA TYR A 68 4.87 -3.74 -5.76
C TYR A 68 5.61 -3.56 -4.43
N ARG A 69 5.01 -2.84 -3.48
CA ARG A 69 5.61 -2.64 -2.16
C ARG A 69 5.71 -3.94 -1.38
N LEU A 70 4.70 -4.80 -1.45
CA LEU A 70 4.74 -6.12 -0.83
C LEU A 70 5.88 -6.96 -1.41
N ALA A 71 5.97 -7.05 -2.74
CA ALA A 71 7.04 -7.77 -3.45
C ALA A 71 8.44 -7.23 -3.07
N LYS A 72 8.61 -5.90 -3.04
CA LYS A 72 9.85 -5.25 -2.62
C LYS A 72 10.25 -5.65 -1.19
N SER A 73 9.31 -5.64 -0.26
CA SER A 73 9.57 -6.04 1.14
C SER A 73 9.93 -7.52 1.25
N LEU A 74 9.25 -8.40 0.51
CA LEU A 74 9.58 -9.83 0.46
C LEU A 74 11.00 -10.06 -0.07
N ALA A 75 11.36 -9.40 -1.17
CA ALA A 75 12.69 -9.48 -1.76
C ALA A 75 13.78 -8.92 -0.82
N ALA A 76 13.51 -7.83 -0.11
CA ALA A 76 14.45 -7.28 0.86
C ALA A 76 14.69 -8.25 2.03
N MET A 77 13.65 -8.92 2.51
CA MET A 77 13.78 -9.91 3.58
C MET A 77 14.51 -11.19 3.11
N SER A 78 14.32 -11.59 1.85
CA SER A 78 14.97 -12.80 1.32
C SER A 78 16.49 -12.67 1.24
N CYS A 79 17.04 -11.45 1.13
CA CYS A 79 18.49 -11.23 1.16
C CYS A 79 19.17 -11.72 2.46
N ALA A 80 18.43 -11.81 3.57
CA ALA A 80 18.95 -12.32 4.83
C ALA A 80 18.90 -13.86 4.95
N LEU A 81 18.27 -14.54 3.97
CA LEU A 81 18.04 -15.98 3.99
C LEU A 81 19.01 -16.67 3.01
N PRO A 82 19.87 -17.61 3.49
CA PRO A 82 20.72 -18.41 2.61
C PRO A 82 19.92 -19.28 1.62
N THR A 83 18.73 -19.71 2.03
CA THR A 83 17.77 -20.49 1.24
C THR A 83 16.36 -19.98 1.56
N LEU A 84 15.50 -19.88 0.54
CA LEU A 84 14.07 -19.57 0.71
C LEU A 84 13.24 -20.81 0.39
N ASP A 85 12.82 -21.55 1.43
CA ASP A 85 12.08 -22.81 1.27
C ASP A 85 10.60 -22.60 0.96
N GLY A 86 10.03 -21.45 1.33
CA GLY A 86 8.63 -21.18 1.11
C GLY A 86 8.21 -19.75 1.43
N LEU A 87 7.08 -19.35 0.85
CA LEU A 87 6.42 -18.07 1.09
C LEU A 87 4.98 -18.34 1.54
N ILE A 88 4.61 -17.78 2.68
CA ILE A 88 3.28 -17.96 3.26
C ILE A 88 2.52 -16.63 3.20
N PHE A 89 1.32 -16.67 2.62
CA PHE A 89 0.36 -15.56 2.68
C PHE A 89 -0.71 -15.89 3.73
N THR A 90 -0.97 -14.93 4.62
CA THR A 90 -1.98 -15.04 5.69
C THR A 90 -2.62 -13.67 5.96
N GLY A 91 -3.61 -13.62 6.85
CA GLY A 91 -4.41 -12.43 7.14
C GLY A 91 -5.50 -12.22 6.11
N GLY A 92 -6.41 -11.28 6.38
CA GLY A 92 -7.62 -11.09 5.57
C GLY A 92 -7.36 -10.99 4.06
N ILE A 93 -6.41 -10.14 3.64
CA ILE A 93 -6.03 -10.01 2.23
C ILE A 93 -5.28 -11.25 1.73
N GLY A 94 -4.27 -11.72 2.47
CA GLY A 94 -3.41 -12.83 2.04
C GLY A 94 -4.18 -14.14 1.85
N GLU A 95 -5.20 -14.39 2.65
CA GLU A 95 -6.04 -15.60 2.57
C GLU A 95 -7.06 -15.50 1.43
N ASN A 96 -7.74 -14.36 1.31
CA ASN A 96 -8.94 -14.25 0.46
C ASN A 96 -8.70 -13.62 -0.92
N ALA A 97 -7.65 -12.83 -1.10
CA ALA A 97 -7.42 -12.07 -2.34
C ALA A 97 -6.39 -12.78 -3.26
N ALA A 98 -6.86 -13.78 -4.01
CA ALA A 98 -5.99 -14.56 -4.90
C ALA A 98 -5.26 -13.69 -5.94
N ILE A 99 -5.94 -12.70 -6.51
CA ILE A 99 -5.35 -11.76 -7.48
C ILE A 99 -4.18 -10.97 -6.91
N ILE A 100 -4.21 -10.64 -5.62
CA ILE A 100 -3.14 -9.90 -4.95
C ILE A 100 -1.91 -10.78 -4.79
N ARG A 101 -2.08 -12.06 -4.42
CA ARG A 101 -0.97 -13.03 -4.37
C ARG A 101 -0.33 -13.18 -5.75
N GLN A 102 -1.14 -13.39 -6.79
CA GLN A 102 -0.68 -13.55 -8.17
C GLN A 102 0.01 -12.30 -8.74
N LYS A 103 -0.43 -11.09 -8.36
CA LYS A 103 0.23 -9.84 -8.78
C LYS A 103 1.52 -9.56 -8.01
N THR A 104 1.73 -10.19 -6.87
CA THR A 104 2.90 -9.95 -6.01
C THR A 104 4.08 -10.85 -6.38
N VAL A 105 3.81 -12.14 -6.64
CA VAL A 105 4.82 -13.17 -6.94
C VAL A 105 4.48 -13.98 -8.18
#